data_AF-A0A6I3KKW7-F1
#
_entry.id   AF-A0A6I3KKW7-F1
#
_cell.length_a   1.000
_cell.length_b   1.000
_cell.length_c   1.000
_cell.angle_alpha   90.00
_cell.angle_beta   90.00
_cell.angle_gamma   90.00
#
_symmetry.space_group_name_H-M   'P 1'
#
loop_
_entity.id
_entity.type
_entity.pdbx_description
1 polymer ?
#
loop_
_entity_poly.entity_id
_entity_poly.type
_entity_poly.pdbx_seq_one_letter_code
_entity_poly.pdbx_strand_id
1 'polypeptide(L)'
;MLLIRTLVAVLLSIIAAALLPLPGFEVDARAQDPAPPQVSISPATEPEKTPEFGAIAFAPDGSFFSVWKIGSRLEAEEKVRSECAAIGRGTCEAVSFRGEVCAAIASGQIAKQRKITYSGGGLTPGDAERLALGRCNADRRARGTCQLRTTVCGDGRLDSTTARAP
;
A
#
# COMPACT_ATOMS: atom_id res chain seq x y z
N MET A 1 22.50 27.44 -13.91
CA MET A 1 22.41 27.54 -15.39
C MET A 1 22.26 26.19 -16.12
N LEU A 2 21.94 25.08 -15.43
CA LEU A 2 21.69 23.77 -16.07
C LEU A 2 20.20 23.40 -16.20
N LEU A 3 19.28 24.24 -15.69
CA LEU A 3 17.84 23.96 -15.61
C LEU A 3 17.01 24.51 -16.78
N ILE A 4 17.63 25.26 -17.70
CA ILE A 4 16.92 25.92 -18.83
C ILE A 4 17.06 25.12 -20.13
N ARG A 5 18.02 24.17 -20.22
CA ARG A 5 18.33 23.46 -21.46
C ARG A 5 17.53 22.17 -21.70
N THR A 6 16.82 21.65 -20.71
CA THR A 6 16.04 20.41 -20.85
C THR A 6 14.60 20.64 -21.32
N LEU A 7 14.08 21.87 -21.20
CA LEU A 7 12.71 22.23 -21.61
C LEU A 7 12.53 22.40 -23.13
N VAL A 8 13.61 22.61 -23.88
CA VAL A 8 13.57 22.81 -25.35
C VAL A 8 13.48 21.49 -26.12
N ALA A 9 13.87 20.37 -25.52
CA ALA A 9 13.98 19.08 -26.22
C ALA A 9 12.66 18.28 -26.31
N VAL A 10 11.62 18.64 -25.55
CA VAL A 10 10.35 17.89 -25.53
C VAL A 10 9.27 18.55 -26.41
N LEU A 11 9.43 19.83 -26.77
CA LEU A 11 8.44 20.56 -27.58
C LEU A 11 8.54 20.30 -29.10
N LEU A 12 9.55 19.58 -29.58
CA LEU A 12 9.85 19.42 -31.01
C LEU A 12 9.30 18.14 -31.65
N SER A 13 8.50 17.34 -30.93
CA SER A 13 7.93 16.08 -31.46
C SER A 13 6.49 16.18 -31.94
N ILE A 14 5.87 17.37 -31.99
CA ILE A 14 4.43 17.54 -32.28
C ILE A 14 4.14 17.91 -33.76
N ILE A 15 5.16 18.12 -34.60
CA ILE A 15 4.96 18.61 -35.98
C ILE A 15 5.40 17.57 -37.02
N ALA A 16 4.65 16.47 -37.15
CA ALA A 16 4.79 15.55 -38.30
C ALA A 16 3.62 14.56 -38.42
N ALA A 17 2.38 15.04 -38.58
CA ALA A 17 1.27 14.15 -38.97
C ALA A 17 0.10 14.87 -39.68
N ALA A 18 0.36 16.00 -40.33
CA ALA A 18 -0.61 16.62 -41.24
C ALA A 18 -0.11 16.37 -42.66
N LEU A 19 -0.63 15.33 -43.31
CA LEU A 19 -0.76 15.14 -44.77
C LEU A 19 -1.13 13.68 -45.02
N LEU A 20 -2.40 13.34 -44.86
CA LEU A 20 -2.98 12.17 -45.52
C LEU A 20 -4.26 12.59 -46.26
N PRO A 21 -4.43 12.18 -47.53
CA PRO A 21 -5.56 12.55 -48.37
C PRO A 21 -6.84 11.84 -47.93
N LEU A 22 -7.96 12.58 -48.00
CA LEU A 22 -9.32 12.11 -47.74
C LEU A 22 -9.83 11.26 -48.91
N PRO A 23 -10.26 10.01 -48.69
CA PRO A 23 -11.09 9.29 -49.66
C PRO A 23 -12.58 9.44 -49.34
N GLY A 24 -13.31 9.95 -50.35
CA GLY A 24 -14.63 9.49 -50.79
C GLY A 24 -15.76 9.36 -49.77
N PHE A 25 -16.68 10.33 -49.77
CA PHE A 25 -18.04 10.13 -49.29
C PHE A 25 -18.84 9.32 -50.33
N GLU A 26 -19.00 8.01 -50.12
CA GLU A 26 -20.10 7.26 -50.74
C GLU A 26 -21.33 7.35 -49.82
N VAL A 27 -22.38 8.00 -50.32
CA VAL A 27 -23.69 8.08 -49.68
C VAL A 27 -24.45 6.81 -50.02
N ASP A 28 -24.40 5.84 -49.12
CA ASP A 28 -25.19 4.61 -49.23
C ASP A 28 -26.46 4.78 -48.40
N ALA A 29 -27.56 5.14 -49.08
CA ALA A 29 -28.88 5.30 -48.49
C ALA A 29 -29.46 3.91 -48.14
N ARG A 30 -29.20 3.44 -46.91
CA ARG A 30 -29.90 2.29 -46.33
C ARG A 30 -31.04 2.77 -45.44
N ALA A 31 -32.25 2.34 -45.80
CA ALA A 31 -33.46 2.47 -44.99
C ALA A 31 -33.20 1.91 -43.57
N GLN A 32 -33.44 2.74 -42.55
CA GLN A 32 -33.39 2.32 -41.15
C GLN A 32 -34.68 1.60 -40.77
N ASP A 33 -34.57 0.30 -40.47
CA ASP A 33 -35.55 -0.43 -39.69
C ASP A 33 -35.65 0.18 -38.27
N PRO A 34 -36.85 0.22 -37.65
CA PRO A 34 -37.02 0.74 -36.30
C PRO A 34 -36.33 -0.18 -35.28
N ALA A 35 -35.31 0.36 -34.61
CA ALA A 35 -34.59 -0.34 -33.55
C ALA A 35 -35.52 -0.63 -32.35
N PRO A 36 -35.43 -1.83 -31.74
CA PRO A 36 -36.21 -2.17 -30.55
C PRO A 36 -35.81 -1.28 -29.35
N PRO A 37 -36.74 -1.02 -28.42
CA PRO A 37 -36.52 -0.12 -27.29
C PRO A 37 -35.34 -0.60 -26.42
N GLN A 38 -34.33 0.25 -26.30
CA GLN A 38 -33.16 0.00 -25.46
C GLN A 38 -33.53 0.24 -24.00
N VAL A 39 -33.62 -0.83 -23.22
CA VAL A 39 -33.83 -0.76 -21.77
C VAL A 39 -32.53 -0.26 -21.15
N SER A 40 -32.50 1.03 -20.78
CA SER A 40 -31.37 1.65 -20.09
C SER A 40 -31.34 1.18 -18.64
N ILE A 41 -30.62 0.09 -18.38
CA ILE A 41 -30.31 -0.36 -17.02
C ILE A 41 -29.21 0.55 -16.48
N SER A 42 -29.56 1.53 -15.63
CA SER A 42 -28.56 2.29 -14.87
C SER A 42 -27.72 1.32 -14.03
N PRO A 43 -26.38 1.48 -13.96
CA PRO A 43 -25.55 0.63 -13.12
C PRO A 43 -26.02 0.77 -11.66
N ALA A 44 -26.26 -0.36 -10.99
CA ALA A 44 -26.53 -0.36 -9.57
C ALA A 44 -25.32 0.26 -8.84
N THR A 45 -25.56 1.28 -8.02
CA THR A 45 -24.56 1.85 -7.12
C THR A 45 -24.07 0.72 -6.21
N GLU A 46 -22.83 0.27 -6.39
CA GLU A 46 -22.25 -0.72 -5.49
C GLU A 46 -22.19 -0.13 -4.06
N PRO A 47 -22.48 -0.94 -3.03
CA PRO A 47 -22.43 -0.48 -1.65
C PRO A 47 -21.01 0.02 -1.33
N GLU A 48 -20.92 1.27 -0.90
CA GLU A 48 -19.67 1.91 -0.49
C GLU A 48 -19.03 1.09 0.64
N LYS A 49 -17.86 0.50 0.37
CA LYS A 49 -17.15 -0.30 1.37
C LYS A 49 -16.73 0.61 2.52
N THR A 50 -17.18 0.27 3.74
CA THR A 50 -16.77 0.98 4.97
C THR A 50 -15.25 1.07 5.03
N PRO A 51 -14.67 2.27 5.29
CA PRO A 51 -13.23 2.42 5.35
C PRO A 51 -12.67 1.60 6.51
N GLU A 52 -11.75 0.70 6.20
CA GLU A 52 -11.02 -0.11 7.17
C GLU A 52 -9.65 0.49 7.42
N PHE A 53 -9.15 0.35 8.65
CA PHE A 53 -7.84 0.80 9.06
C PHE A 53 -7.09 -0.29 9.82
N GLY A 54 -5.78 -0.32 9.61
CA GLY A 54 -4.84 -1.02 10.46
C GLY A 54 -3.99 -0.04 11.24
N ALA A 55 -3.41 -0.51 12.33
CA ALA A 55 -2.39 0.23 13.06
C ALA A 55 -1.36 -0.71 13.66
N ILE A 56 -0.19 -0.16 13.92
CA ILE A 56 0.91 -0.84 14.58
C ILE A 56 1.55 0.09 15.60
N ALA A 57 1.87 -0.45 16.77
CA ALA A 57 2.66 0.22 17.78
C ALA A 57 3.93 -0.58 18.05
N PHE A 58 5.05 0.11 18.28
CA PHE A 58 6.33 -0.51 18.59
C PHE A 58 7.08 0.25 19.67
N ALA A 59 7.88 -0.49 20.47
CA ALA A 59 8.74 0.06 21.50
C ALA A 59 10.23 -0.08 21.11
N PRO A 60 11.14 0.67 21.76
CA PRO A 60 12.58 0.65 21.45
C PRO A 60 13.26 -0.72 21.61
N ASP A 61 12.70 -1.62 22.42
CA ASP A 61 13.20 -2.99 22.61
C ASP A 61 12.76 -3.97 21.49
N GLY A 62 11.91 -3.50 20.57
CA GLY A 62 11.37 -4.26 19.47
C GLY A 62 10.10 -5.05 19.79
N SER A 63 9.51 -4.87 20.98
CA SER A 63 8.13 -5.31 21.21
C SER A 63 7.15 -4.48 20.36
N PHE A 64 6.06 -5.11 19.93
CA PHE A 64 5.06 -4.47 19.08
C PHE A 64 3.67 -5.04 19.33
N PHE A 65 2.65 -4.30 18.89
CA PHE A 65 1.27 -4.73 18.83
C PHE A 65 0.61 -4.18 17.55
N SER A 66 -0.33 -4.92 16.97
CA SER A 66 -1.00 -4.50 15.73
C SER A 66 -2.48 -4.84 15.74
N VAL A 67 -3.27 -4.00 15.06
CA VAL A 67 -4.71 -4.20 14.83
C VAL A 67 -5.05 -3.97 13.37
N TRP A 68 -6.16 -4.55 12.92
CA TRP A 68 -6.70 -4.42 11.57
C TRP A 68 -8.22 -4.46 11.61
N LYS A 69 -8.88 -4.10 10.50
CA LYS A 69 -10.33 -4.03 10.36
C LYS A 69 -11.00 -3.11 11.38
N ILE A 70 -10.35 -1.99 11.69
CA ILE A 70 -10.93 -0.95 12.55
C ILE A 70 -11.62 0.09 11.66
N GLY A 71 -12.83 0.50 12.03
CA GLY A 71 -13.64 1.42 11.21
C GLY A 71 -13.15 2.86 11.20
N SER A 72 -12.20 3.22 12.06
CA SER A 72 -11.62 4.55 12.11
C SER A 72 -10.12 4.55 12.40
N ARG A 73 -9.43 5.54 11.85
CA ARG A 73 -7.99 5.75 12.05
C ARG A 73 -7.65 5.98 13.53
N LEU A 74 -8.41 6.84 14.20
CA LEU A 74 -8.13 7.26 15.57
C LEU A 74 -8.29 6.10 16.55
N GLU A 75 -9.36 5.32 16.40
CA GLU A 75 -9.62 4.12 17.22
C GLU A 75 -8.50 3.09 17.04
N ALA A 76 -8.02 2.89 15.79
CA ALA A 76 -6.93 1.97 15.53
C ALA A 76 -5.65 2.37 16.27
N GLU A 77 -5.27 3.65 16.22
CA GLU A 77 -4.10 4.19 16.91
C GLU A 77 -4.22 4.11 18.43
N GLU A 78 -5.38 4.48 18.98
CA GLU A 78 -5.62 4.42 20.42
C GLU A 78 -5.52 2.99 20.93
N LYS A 79 -6.14 2.04 20.21
CA LYS A 79 -6.10 0.63 20.55
C LYS A 79 -4.67 0.09 20.60
N VAL A 80 -3.86 0.30 19.54
CA VAL A 80 -2.47 -0.19 19.55
C VAL A 80 -1.60 0.50 20.60
N ARG A 81 -1.84 1.80 20.87
CA ARG A 81 -1.10 2.54 21.90
C ARG A 81 -1.40 2.01 23.29
N SER A 82 -2.67 1.75 23.60
CA SER A 82 -3.11 1.18 24.87
C SER A 82 -2.51 -0.22 25.08
N GLU A 83 -2.62 -1.09 24.08
CA GLU A 83 -2.12 -2.47 24.15
C GLU A 83 -0.60 -2.52 24.25
N CYS A 84 0.11 -1.69 23.47
CA CYS A 84 1.56 -1.61 23.56
C CYS A 84 2.03 -1.08 24.92
N ALA A 85 1.36 -0.08 25.48
CA ALA A 85 1.66 0.43 26.82
C ALA A 85 1.49 -0.64 27.90
N ALA A 86 0.49 -1.53 27.75
CA ALA A 86 0.26 -2.66 28.67
C ALA A 86 1.40 -3.70 28.67
N ILE A 87 2.19 -3.80 27.59
CA ILE A 87 3.39 -4.66 27.54
C ILE A 87 4.47 -4.16 28.52
N GLY A 88 4.48 -2.86 28.86
CA GLY A 88 5.34 -2.28 29.90
C GLY A 88 6.82 -2.21 29.51
N ARG A 89 7.13 -2.09 28.21
CA ARG A 89 8.51 -2.14 27.67
C ARG A 89 9.09 -0.80 27.22
N GLY A 90 8.42 0.30 27.54
CA GLY A 90 8.86 1.66 27.25
C GLY A 90 7.80 2.48 26.53
N THR A 91 8.22 3.61 25.95
CA THR A 91 7.35 4.47 25.14
C THR A 91 7.01 3.80 23.82
N CYS A 92 5.72 3.70 23.53
CA CYS A 92 5.20 3.13 22.30
C CYS A 92 4.93 4.21 21.26
N GLU A 93 5.51 4.07 20.08
CA GLU A 93 5.16 4.86 18.92
C GLU A 93 4.10 4.10 18.11
N ALA A 94 2.98 4.75 17.82
CA ALA A 94 1.84 4.17 17.12
C ALA A 94 1.63 4.83 15.76
N VAL A 95 1.41 4.04 14.72
CA VAL A 95 1.16 4.50 13.35
C VAL A 95 -0.02 3.73 12.77
N SER A 96 -0.96 4.44 12.16
CA SER A 96 -2.09 3.87 11.43
C SER A 96 -1.93 3.95 9.91
N PHE A 97 -2.66 3.10 9.21
CA PHE A 97 -2.67 3.02 7.75
C PHE A 97 -4.06 2.55 7.26
N ARG A 98 -4.36 2.88 6.01
CA ARG A 98 -5.64 2.51 5.37
C ARG A 98 -5.72 1.01 5.07
N GLY A 99 -6.93 0.50 4.85
CA GLY A 99 -7.24 -0.90 4.64
C GLY A 99 -6.43 -1.57 3.53
N GLU A 100 -6.23 -0.87 2.42
CA GLU A 100 -5.47 -1.33 1.26
C GLU A 100 -3.96 -1.46 1.52
N VAL A 101 -3.45 -0.86 2.60
CA VAL A 101 -2.04 -0.85 2.97
C VAL A 101 -1.72 -2.02 3.89
N CYS A 102 -0.59 -2.66 3.58
CA CYS A 102 0.05 -3.67 4.40
C CYS A 102 1.30 -3.09 5.05
N ALA A 103 1.56 -3.50 6.29
CA ALA A 103 2.73 -3.19 7.07
C ALA A 103 3.37 -4.47 7.59
N ALA A 104 4.69 -4.49 7.65
CA ALA A 104 5.47 -5.60 8.17
C ALA A 104 6.56 -5.09 9.11
N ILE A 105 6.92 -5.91 10.10
CA ILE A 105 8.03 -5.66 11.00
C ILE A 105 9.09 -6.75 10.82
N ALA A 106 10.34 -6.32 10.71
CA ALA A 106 11.51 -7.19 10.80
C ALA A 106 12.40 -6.76 11.97
N SER A 107 13.00 -7.74 12.66
CA SER A 107 13.96 -7.48 13.74
C SER A 107 15.22 -8.32 13.60
N GLY A 108 16.36 -7.74 13.95
CA GLY A 108 17.67 -8.41 13.99
C GLY A 108 18.34 -8.28 15.34
N GLN A 109 19.17 -9.26 15.71
CA GLN A 109 19.92 -9.23 16.96
C GLN A 109 21.24 -8.50 16.76
N ILE A 110 21.54 -7.48 17.58
CA ILE A 110 22.79 -6.71 17.47
C ILE A 110 23.76 -6.95 18.64
N ALA A 111 23.27 -7.41 19.79
CA ALA A 111 24.07 -7.83 20.95
C ALA A 111 23.25 -8.82 21.80
N LYS A 112 23.83 -9.43 22.84
CA LYS A 112 23.18 -10.50 23.65
C LYS A 112 21.75 -10.20 24.13
N GLN A 113 21.40 -8.93 24.35
CA GLN A 113 20.08 -8.49 24.82
C GLN A 113 19.53 -7.28 24.05
N ARG A 114 20.10 -6.97 22.87
CA ARG A 114 19.69 -5.80 22.08
C ARG A 114 19.24 -6.20 20.69
N LYS A 115 18.09 -5.68 20.30
CA LYS A 115 17.48 -5.86 18.98
C LYS A 115 17.42 -4.53 18.26
N ILE A 116 17.39 -4.60 16.93
CA ILE A 116 16.94 -3.50 16.08
C ILE A 116 15.68 -3.96 15.37
N THR A 117 14.77 -3.03 15.14
CA THR A 117 13.47 -3.31 14.55
C THR A 117 13.20 -2.27 13.48
N TYR A 118 12.72 -2.73 12.32
CA TYR A 118 12.40 -1.91 11.17
C TYR A 118 11.01 -2.27 10.66
N SER A 119 10.31 -1.27 10.15
CA SER A 119 9.03 -1.44 9.47
C SER A 119 9.16 -1.24 7.96
N GLY A 120 8.31 -1.95 7.23
CA GLY A 120 8.08 -1.80 5.80
C GLY A 120 6.58 -1.71 5.53
N GLY A 121 6.20 -0.97 4.48
CA GLY A 121 4.81 -0.87 4.02
C GLY A 121 4.71 -1.10 2.53
N GLY A 122 3.53 -1.54 2.07
CA GLY A 122 3.24 -1.81 0.67
C GLY A 122 1.75 -2.05 0.45
N LEU A 123 1.33 -2.24 -0.81
CA LEU A 123 -0.07 -2.58 -1.14
C LEU A 123 -0.36 -4.08 -1.03
N THR A 124 0.70 -4.88 -0.88
CA THR A 124 0.65 -6.33 -0.69
C THR A 124 1.47 -6.73 0.55
N PRO A 125 1.15 -7.88 1.18
CA PRO A 125 1.96 -8.42 2.27
C PRO A 125 3.44 -8.57 1.89
N GLY A 126 3.71 -9.23 0.75
CA GLY A 126 5.08 -9.46 0.28
C GLY A 126 5.90 -8.19 0.01
N ASP A 127 5.26 -7.11 -0.46
CA ASP A 127 5.94 -5.81 -0.60
C ASP A 127 6.37 -5.24 0.75
N ALA A 128 5.48 -5.28 1.73
CA ALA A 128 5.76 -4.80 3.08
C ALA A 128 6.89 -5.62 3.73
N GLU A 129 6.84 -6.95 3.62
CA GLU A 129 7.85 -7.88 4.14
C GLU A 129 9.22 -7.64 3.53
N ARG A 130 9.29 -7.58 2.19
CA ARG A 130 10.52 -7.33 1.44
C ARG A 130 11.14 -5.99 1.84
N LEU A 131 10.33 -4.95 2.00
CA LEU A 131 10.82 -3.64 2.41
C LEU A 131 11.31 -3.63 3.86
N ALA A 132 10.59 -4.29 4.78
CA ALA A 132 10.99 -4.39 6.19
C ALA A 132 12.32 -5.15 6.35
N LEU A 133 12.42 -6.33 5.73
CA LEU A 133 13.64 -7.15 5.72
C LEU A 133 14.79 -6.45 5.02
N GLY A 134 14.54 -5.81 3.88
CA GLY A 134 15.55 -5.06 3.13
C GLY A 134 16.15 -3.92 3.96
N ARG A 135 15.31 -3.11 4.61
CA ARG A 135 15.76 -2.03 5.52
C ARG A 135 16.53 -2.57 6.71
N CYS A 136 16.05 -3.64 7.33
CA CYS A 136 16.72 -4.25 8.48
C CYS A 136 18.09 -4.82 8.11
N ASN A 137 18.18 -5.57 7.00
CA ASN A 137 19.44 -6.18 6.55
C ASN A 137 20.42 -5.16 5.97
N ALA A 138 19.96 -3.99 5.51
CA ALA A 138 20.82 -2.88 5.14
C ALA A 138 21.53 -2.24 6.35
N ASP A 139 21.00 -2.43 7.57
CA ASP A 139 21.70 -2.02 8.78
C ASP A 139 22.87 -2.98 9.07
N ARG A 140 24.11 -2.48 8.93
CA ARG A 140 25.33 -3.25 9.18
C ARG A 140 25.38 -3.88 10.57
N ARG A 141 24.69 -3.31 11.57
CA ARG A 141 24.64 -3.84 12.94
C ARG A 141 23.88 -5.18 13.00
N ALA A 142 22.88 -5.38 12.13
CA ALA A 142 22.10 -6.61 12.08
C ALA A 142 22.89 -7.80 11.52
N ARG A 143 23.97 -7.58 10.76
CA ARG A 143 24.81 -8.65 10.18
C ARG A 143 24.02 -9.72 9.40
N GLY A 144 22.93 -9.32 8.74
CA GLY A 144 22.07 -10.24 7.99
C GLY A 144 21.19 -11.16 8.86
N THR A 145 21.07 -10.90 10.16
CA THR A 145 20.29 -11.74 11.10
C THR A 145 18.81 -11.37 11.17
N CYS A 146 18.33 -10.46 10.33
CA CYS A 146 16.97 -9.98 10.42
C CYS A 146 15.96 -11.07 10.06
N GLN A 147 14.93 -11.16 10.89
CA GLN A 147 13.80 -12.05 10.70
C GLN A 147 12.51 -11.26 10.70
N LEU A 148 11.56 -11.70 9.89
CA LEU A 148 10.21 -11.17 9.90
C LEU A 148 9.55 -11.51 11.25
N ARG A 149 8.80 -10.56 11.80
CA ARG A 149 8.12 -10.69 13.09
C ARG A 149 6.61 -10.70 12.95
N THR A 150 6.08 -9.87 12.05
CA THR A 150 4.66 -9.82 11.73
C THR A 150 4.46 -9.17 10.38
N THR A 151 3.33 -9.49 9.75
CA THR A 151 2.79 -8.81 8.57
C THR A 151 1.29 -8.65 8.77
N VAL A 152 0.78 -7.45 8.52
CA VAL A 152 -0.62 -7.10 8.71
C VAL A 152 -1.08 -6.14 7.62
N CYS A 153 -2.22 -6.41 7.01
CA CYS A 153 -2.91 -5.43 6.16
C CYS A 153 -4.08 -4.80 6.91
N GLY A 154 -4.40 -3.54 6.58
CA GLY A 154 -5.45 -2.80 7.30
C GLY A 154 -6.84 -3.44 7.14
N ASP A 155 -7.06 -4.14 6.03
CA ASP A 155 -8.24 -4.94 5.72
C ASP A 155 -8.16 -6.39 6.24
N GLY A 156 -7.09 -6.74 6.96
CA GLY A 156 -6.87 -8.07 7.53
C GLY A 156 -6.46 -9.15 6.53
N ARG A 157 -5.99 -8.79 5.33
CA ARG A 157 -5.19 -9.71 4.52
C ARG A 157 -3.92 -10.08 5.32
N LEU A 158 -3.62 -11.38 5.39
CA LEU A 158 -2.42 -11.92 6.02
C LEU A 158 -1.57 -12.63 4.96
N ASP A 159 -0.25 -12.63 5.14
CA ASP A 159 0.60 -13.57 4.39
C ASP A 159 0.47 -14.98 5.01
N SER A 160 0.80 -15.98 4.20
CA SER A 160 0.97 -17.40 4.48
C SER A 160 1.76 -17.72 5.76
N THR A 161 2.67 -16.85 6.20
CA THR A 161 3.46 -17.02 7.42
C THR A 161 2.70 -16.64 8.70
N THR A 162 1.71 -15.74 8.62
CA THR A 162 0.96 -15.21 9.77
C THR A 162 -0.33 -15.99 10.02
N ALA A 163 -0.83 -16.74 9.02
CA ALA A 163 -1.94 -17.69 9.18
C ALA A 163 -1.61 -18.89 10.11
N ARG A 164 -0.37 -18.96 10.64
CA ARG A 164 0.16 -20.09 11.42
C ARG A 164 0.57 -19.74 12.86
N ALA A 165 0.20 -18.57 13.37
CA ALA A 165 0.33 -18.27 14.79
C ALA A 165 -0.98 -18.65 15.52
N PRO A 166 -0.93 -19.47 16.58
CA PRO A 166 -2.09 -19.83 17.39
C PRO A 166 -2.64 -18.65 18.20
#